data_AF-A0AAD2FAW6-F1
#
_entry.id   AF-A0AAD2FAW6-F1
#
_cell.length_a   1.000
_cell.length_b   1.000
_cell.length_c   1.000
_cell.angle_alpha   90.00
_cell.angle_beta   90.00
_cell.angle_gamma   90.00
#
_symmetry.space_group_name_H-M   'P 1'
#
loop_
_entity.id
_entity.type
_entity.pdbx_description
1 polymer ?
#
loop_
_entity_poly.entity_id
_entity_poly.type
_entity_poly.pdbx_seq_one_letter_code
_entity_poly.pdbx_strand_id
1 'polypeptide(L)'
;MKFRDDEQILNYHDAVVYGSDLRIVQSETDWLNDSCIQFYMNVLQYSGENNHQNHRFVDPSVISFFVHQCTDQDDIEDFKKGFDLPVDGKLFIPVNDTMRLCANWMVPNSGTHWSLLAIVFEKGVGVAAWHFDSMRSSGNINAAGDILNKLSLVFPSIPVLLERTKLPVQAKAPQQTNCNDCGVHTLVTAMLVSTMNGSNLAIHEERIQEYVKSNPSFCKEMRATIASEMIQQASLK
;
A
#
# COMPACT_ATOMS: atom_id res chain seq x y z
N MET A 1 -20.94 16.13 -8.55
CA MET A 1 -21.85 14.98 -8.75
C MET A 1 -22.18 14.42 -7.38
N LYS A 2 -23.45 14.07 -7.08
CA LYS A 2 -23.82 13.41 -5.83
C LYS A 2 -24.27 11.99 -6.16
N PHE A 3 -23.50 11.01 -5.70
CA PHE A 3 -23.80 9.58 -5.83
C PHE A 3 -24.48 9.08 -4.55
N ARG A 4 -25.38 8.10 -4.67
CA ARG A 4 -25.91 7.39 -3.50
C ARG A 4 -24.84 6.46 -2.93
N ASP A 5 -24.91 6.17 -1.64
CA ASP A 5 -23.95 5.33 -0.91
C ASP A 5 -23.69 3.99 -1.60
N ASP A 6 -24.75 3.34 -2.04
CA ASP A 6 -24.81 2.02 -2.67
C ASP A 6 -24.60 2.06 -4.19
N GLU A 7 -24.42 3.26 -4.76
CA GLU A 7 -24.22 3.43 -6.19
C GLU A 7 -22.76 3.16 -6.55
N GLN A 8 -22.54 2.14 -7.37
CA GLN A 8 -21.22 1.90 -7.95
C GLN A 8 -20.88 3.07 -8.88
N ILE A 9 -19.85 3.83 -8.51
CA ILE A 9 -19.35 4.97 -9.28
C ILE A 9 -18.49 4.47 -10.45
N LEU A 10 -17.58 3.54 -10.17
CA LEU A 10 -16.65 3.00 -11.16
C LEU A 10 -16.14 1.62 -10.75
N ASN A 11 -15.53 0.97 -11.73
CA ASN A 11 -14.68 -0.22 -11.58
C ASN A 11 -13.47 0.09 -12.46
N TYR A 12 -12.30 0.24 -11.85
CA TYR A 12 -11.05 0.65 -12.49
C TYR A 12 -9.95 -0.33 -12.11
N HIS A 13 -9.61 -1.21 -13.06
CA HIS A 13 -8.66 -2.31 -12.85
C HIS A 13 -9.00 -3.13 -11.60
N ASP A 14 -10.26 -3.57 -11.47
CA ASP A 14 -10.80 -4.35 -10.36
C ASP A 14 -10.97 -3.59 -9.02
N ALA A 15 -10.59 -2.31 -8.96
CA ALA A 15 -10.99 -1.43 -7.87
C ALA A 15 -12.43 -0.94 -8.10
N VAL A 16 -13.37 -1.54 -7.38
CA VAL A 16 -14.79 -1.15 -7.39
C VAL A 16 -15.00 -0.06 -6.35
N VAL A 17 -15.45 1.12 -6.80
CA VAL A 17 -15.67 2.29 -5.94
C VAL A 17 -17.15 2.64 -5.93
N TYR A 18 -17.71 2.83 -4.75
CA TYR A 18 -19.09 3.24 -4.50
C TYR A 18 -19.19 4.69 -4.02
N GLY A 19 -20.41 5.23 -4.01
CA GLY A 19 -20.74 6.54 -3.44
C GLY A 19 -20.17 6.76 -2.05
N SER A 20 -20.22 5.73 -1.21
CA SER A 20 -19.64 5.74 0.14
C SER A 20 -18.14 5.96 0.16
N ASP A 21 -17.41 5.33 -0.77
CA ASP A 21 -15.96 5.41 -0.83
C ASP A 21 -15.51 6.82 -1.25
N LEU A 22 -16.19 7.41 -2.24
CA LEU A 22 -15.93 8.80 -2.63
C LEU A 22 -16.15 9.78 -1.47
N ARG A 23 -17.17 9.55 -0.64
CA ARG A 23 -17.41 10.40 0.54
C ARG A 23 -16.35 10.23 1.61
N ILE A 24 -15.84 9.03 1.84
CA ILE A 24 -14.70 8.78 2.74
C ILE A 24 -13.51 9.63 2.31
N VAL A 25 -13.19 9.63 1.01
CA VAL A 25 -12.09 10.42 0.46
C VAL A 25 -12.34 11.92 0.60
N GLN A 26 -13.57 12.38 0.37
CA GLN A 26 -13.96 13.80 0.51
C GLN A 26 -14.04 14.28 1.96
N SER A 27 -14.10 13.37 2.92
CA SER A 27 -14.14 13.65 4.35
C SER A 27 -12.75 13.98 4.88
N GLU A 28 -12.65 14.95 5.78
CA GLU A 28 -11.40 15.30 6.46
C GLU A 28 -11.15 14.41 7.70
N THR A 29 -12.14 13.62 8.12
CA THR A 29 -12.08 12.82 9.37
C THR A 29 -12.16 11.32 9.16
N ASP A 30 -12.66 10.87 8.01
CA ASP A 30 -12.86 9.44 7.77
C ASP A 30 -11.56 8.74 7.39
N TRP A 31 -11.46 7.49 7.83
CA TRP A 31 -10.34 6.59 7.53
C TRP A 31 -10.52 6.04 6.13
N LEU A 32 -9.46 6.05 5.32
CA LEU A 32 -9.48 5.39 4.03
C LEU A 32 -9.71 3.88 4.23
N ASN A 33 -10.67 3.33 3.51
CA ASN A 33 -10.92 1.89 3.48
C ASN A 33 -10.12 1.20 2.35
N ASP A 34 -10.23 -0.12 2.28
CA ASP A 34 -9.54 -0.97 1.30
C ASP A 34 -9.80 -0.49 -0.13
N SER A 35 -11.06 -0.19 -0.49
CA SER A 35 -11.44 0.29 -1.83
C SER A 35 -10.74 1.60 -2.19
N CYS A 36 -10.61 2.54 -1.24
CA CYS A 36 -9.90 3.80 -1.46
C CYS A 36 -8.39 3.58 -1.68
N ILE A 37 -7.78 2.70 -0.88
CA ILE A 37 -6.36 2.36 -1.00
C ILE A 37 -6.09 1.64 -2.32
N GLN A 38 -6.87 0.60 -2.64
CA GLN A 38 -6.78 -0.18 -3.87
C GLN A 38 -6.94 0.73 -5.11
N PHE A 39 -7.98 1.58 -5.12
CA PHE A 39 -8.22 2.50 -6.23
C PHE A 39 -7.00 3.38 -6.53
N TYR A 40 -6.45 4.04 -5.52
CA TYR A 40 -5.32 4.94 -5.77
C TYR A 40 -4.01 4.19 -6.08
N MET A 41 -3.80 3.01 -5.49
CA MET A 41 -2.71 2.11 -5.91
C MET A 41 -2.83 1.73 -7.39
N ASN A 42 -4.04 1.48 -7.90
CA ASN A 42 -4.28 1.24 -9.32
C ASN A 42 -4.03 2.49 -10.18
N VAL A 43 -4.38 3.69 -9.69
CA VAL A 43 -4.03 4.95 -10.38
C VAL A 43 -2.51 5.05 -10.52
N LEU A 44 -1.74 4.76 -9.46
CA LEU A 44 -0.28 4.72 -9.53
C LEU A 44 0.25 3.61 -10.45
N GLN A 45 -0.47 2.51 -10.60
CA GLN A 45 -0.07 1.40 -11.47
C GLN A 45 -0.32 1.68 -12.96
N TYR A 46 -1.45 2.32 -13.30
CA TYR A 46 -1.99 2.32 -14.67
C TYR A 46 -2.23 3.72 -15.27
N SER A 47 -2.25 4.80 -14.49
CA SER A 47 -2.60 6.14 -14.98
C SER A 47 -1.39 7.02 -15.33
N GLY A 48 -1.54 7.82 -16.40
CA GLY A 48 -0.68 8.97 -16.73
C GLY A 48 0.78 8.66 -17.09
N GLU A 49 1.67 9.63 -16.81
CA GLU A 49 3.14 9.51 -16.89
C GLU A 49 3.70 8.56 -15.82
N ASN A 50 2.88 8.18 -14.84
CA ASN A 50 3.21 7.27 -13.74
C ASN A 50 3.03 5.80 -14.11
N ASN A 51 3.07 5.46 -15.40
CA ASN A 51 3.04 4.07 -15.84
C ASN A 51 4.32 3.35 -15.39
N HIS A 52 4.35 2.95 -14.12
CA HIS A 52 5.48 2.33 -13.48
C HIS A 52 5.52 0.84 -13.86
N GLN A 53 5.84 0.55 -15.12
CA GLN A 53 5.92 -0.80 -15.68
C GLN A 53 6.83 -1.75 -14.87
N ASN A 54 7.84 -1.17 -14.23
CA ASN A 54 8.80 -1.87 -13.38
C ASN A 54 8.33 -2.02 -11.93
N HIS A 55 7.21 -1.40 -11.54
CA HIS A 55 6.68 -1.47 -10.19
C HIS A 55 5.37 -2.25 -10.16
N ARG A 56 5.04 -2.76 -8.98
CA ARG A 56 3.80 -3.47 -8.71
C ARG A 56 3.18 -2.86 -7.46
N PHE A 57 1.93 -2.40 -7.58
CA PHE A 57 1.15 -1.93 -6.45
C PHE A 57 0.10 -2.99 -6.12
N VAL A 58 0.15 -3.50 -4.89
CA VAL A 58 -0.62 -4.67 -4.48
C VAL A 58 -1.96 -4.24 -3.89
N ASP A 59 -3.02 -4.94 -4.29
CA ASP A 59 -4.34 -4.83 -3.70
C ASP A 59 -4.33 -5.30 -2.23
N PRO A 60 -4.83 -4.47 -1.27
CA PRO A 60 -4.97 -4.86 0.12
C PRO A 60 -5.69 -6.21 0.33
N SER A 61 -6.72 -6.49 -0.46
CA SER A 61 -7.51 -7.72 -0.37
C SER A 61 -6.71 -8.94 -0.80
N VAL A 62 -5.89 -8.79 -1.85
CA VAL A 62 -5.02 -9.87 -2.36
C VAL A 62 -3.97 -10.25 -1.33
N ILE A 63 -3.33 -9.27 -0.69
CA ILE A 63 -2.32 -9.57 0.34
C ILE A 63 -2.97 -10.09 1.63
N SER A 64 -4.14 -9.59 2.01
CA SER A 64 -4.90 -10.13 3.15
C SER A 64 -5.29 -11.59 2.93
N PHE A 65 -5.83 -11.92 1.75
CA PHE A 65 -6.10 -13.29 1.33
C PHE A 65 -4.84 -14.16 1.36
N PHE A 66 -3.74 -13.66 0.79
CA PHE A 66 -2.47 -14.35 0.82
C PHE A 66 -2.02 -14.69 2.24
N VAL A 67 -2.11 -13.74 3.18
CA VAL A 67 -1.67 -13.95 4.56
C VAL A 67 -2.57 -14.95 5.30
N HIS A 68 -3.89 -14.83 5.17
CA HIS A 68 -4.85 -15.53 6.02
C HIS A 68 -5.40 -16.83 5.45
N GLN A 69 -5.52 -16.92 4.12
CA GLN A 69 -6.19 -18.03 3.46
C GLN A 69 -5.23 -18.99 2.77
N CYS A 70 -4.14 -18.50 2.17
CA CYS A 70 -3.17 -19.38 1.50
C CYS A 70 -2.34 -20.18 2.51
N THR A 71 -2.88 -21.28 3.02
CA THR A 71 -2.29 -22.03 4.15
C THR A 71 -1.73 -23.38 3.74
N ASP A 72 -2.18 -23.92 2.61
CA ASP A 72 -1.66 -25.15 2.04
C ASP A 72 -0.87 -24.89 0.73
N GLN A 73 -0.30 -25.98 0.20
CA GLN A 73 0.56 -25.92 -0.97
C GLN A 73 -0.21 -25.54 -2.24
N ASP A 74 -1.46 -25.98 -2.38
CA ASP A 74 -2.26 -25.73 -3.58
C ASP A 74 -2.65 -24.25 -3.65
N ASP A 75 -3.07 -23.66 -2.52
CA ASP A 75 -3.35 -22.22 -2.43
C ASP A 75 -2.11 -21.38 -2.77
N ILE A 76 -0.95 -21.80 -2.28
CA ILE A 76 0.33 -21.11 -2.52
C ILE A 76 0.69 -21.19 -4.01
N GLU A 77 0.49 -22.34 -4.64
CA GLU A 77 0.76 -22.51 -6.07
C GLU A 77 -0.19 -21.68 -6.95
N ASP A 78 -1.46 -21.59 -6.57
CA ASP A 78 -2.43 -20.75 -7.27
C ASP A 78 -2.14 -19.25 -7.09
N PHE A 79 -1.75 -18.83 -5.88
CA PHE A 79 -1.31 -17.46 -5.64
C PHE A 79 -0.11 -17.07 -6.52
N LYS A 80 0.88 -17.97 -6.64
CA LYS A 80 2.07 -17.74 -7.49
C LYS A 80 1.72 -17.52 -8.96
N LYS A 81 0.69 -18.19 -9.49
CA LYS A 81 0.29 -18.05 -10.91
C LYS A 81 -0.27 -16.67 -11.22
N GLY A 82 -0.86 -16.00 -10.22
CA GLY A 82 -1.47 -14.68 -10.37
C GLY A 82 -0.62 -13.51 -9.84
N PHE A 83 0.55 -13.78 -9.27
CA PHE A 83 1.35 -12.77 -8.58
C PHE A 83 2.77 -12.67 -9.14
N ASP A 84 3.00 -11.65 -9.96
CA ASP A 84 4.31 -11.38 -10.56
C ASP A 84 5.15 -10.42 -9.71
N LEU A 85 6.38 -10.82 -9.43
CA LEU A 85 7.36 -9.95 -8.80
C LEU A 85 8.10 -9.07 -9.83
N PRO A 86 8.42 -7.82 -9.48
CA PRO A 86 9.35 -7.01 -10.26
C PRO A 86 10.71 -7.69 -10.41
N VAL A 87 11.29 -7.62 -11.62
CA VAL A 87 12.69 -8.05 -11.87
C VAL A 87 13.69 -6.96 -11.47
N ASP A 88 13.34 -5.70 -11.74
CA ASP A 88 14.10 -4.51 -11.40
C ASP A 88 13.11 -3.38 -11.16
N GLY A 89 12.90 -3.01 -9.91
CA GLY A 89 11.85 -2.07 -9.48
C GLY A 89 11.38 -2.32 -8.05
N LYS A 90 10.09 -2.08 -7.78
CA LYS A 90 9.56 -2.06 -6.41
C LYS A 90 8.17 -2.69 -6.35
N LEU A 91 7.94 -3.47 -5.30
CA LEU A 91 6.64 -4.01 -4.92
C LEU A 91 6.13 -3.20 -3.72
N PHE A 92 4.99 -2.56 -3.90
CA PHE A 92 4.33 -1.72 -2.90
C PHE A 92 3.14 -2.47 -2.31
N ILE A 93 3.21 -2.77 -1.02
CA ILE A 93 2.19 -3.52 -0.31
C ILE A 93 1.60 -2.59 0.76
N PRO A 94 0.32 -2.19 0.65
CA PRO A 94 -0.38 -1.55 1.74
C PRO A 94 -0.57 -2.55 2.88
N VAL A 95 -0.12 -2.19 4.07
CA VAL A 95 -0.15 -3.05 5.26
C VAL A 95 -1.22 -2.55 6.21
N ASN A 96 -2.14 -3.44 6.56
CA ASN A 96 -3.10 -3.23 7.63
C ASN A 96 -2.74 -4.07 8.85
N ASP A 97 -3.06 -3.60 10.05
CA ASP A 97 -2.83 -4.32 11.30
C ASP A 97 -3.61 -5.64 11.41
N THR A 98 -4.69 -5.79 10.64
CA THR A 98 -5.39 -7.07 10.47
C THR A 98 -4.58 -8.13 9.71
N MET A 99 -3.52 -7.75 8.97
CA MET A 99 -2.67 -8.66 8.20
C MET A 99 -1.56 -9.31 9.06
N ARG A 100 -1.86 -9.55 10.34
CA ARG A 100 -1.03 -10.34 11.25
C ARG A 100 -1.48 -11.79 11.22
N LEU A 101 -0.54 -12.74 11.19
CA LEU A 101 -0.85 -14.17 11.28
C LEU A 101 -1.62 -14.55 12.57
N CYS A 102 -1.52 -13.71 13.60
CA CYS A 102 -2.22 -13.89 14.88
C CYS A 102 -3.42 -12.93 15.09
N ALA A 103 -3.81 -12.12 14.11
CA ALA A 103 -4.94 -11.21 14.24
C ALA A 103 -6.28 -11.94 14.06
N ASN A 104 -7.33 -11.40 14.70
CA ASN A 104 -8.70 -11.82 14.46
C ASN A 104 -9.24 -11.15 13.18
N TRP A 105 -8.77 -11.61 12.02
CA TRP A 105 -9.15 -11.10 10.70
C TRP A 105 -10.62 -11.41 10.32
N MET A 106 -11.27 -12.33 11.02
CA MET A 106 -12.65 -12.75 10.75
C MET A 106 -13.69 -11.70 11.13
N VAL A 107 -13.30 -10.63 11.84
CA VAL A 107 -14.17 -9.50 12.15
C VAL A 107 -14.03 -8.46 11.03
N PRO A 108 -15.09 -8.22 10.23
CA PRO A 108 -15.06 -7.20 9.18
C PRO A 108 -14.76 -5.82 9.76
N ASN A 109 -14.02 -4.99 9.03
CA ASN A 109 -13.66 -3.62 9.41
C ASN A 109 -12.95 -3.51 10.77
N SER A 110 -12.22 -4.56 11.19
CA SER A 110 -11.46 -4.55 12.45
C SER A 110 -10.10 -3.86 12.37
N GLY A 111 -9.65 -3.52 11.16
CA GLY A 111 -8.38 -2.83 10.93
C GLY A 111 -8.40 -1.39 11.41
N THR A 112 -7.31 -0.97 12.03
CA THR A 112 -7.19 0.35 12.67
C THR A 112 -6.08 1.21 12.13
N HIS A 113 -5.16 0.65 11.35
CA HIS A 113 -4.00 1.41 10.90
C HIS A 113 -3.46 0.92 9.56
N TRP A 114 -3.10 1.88 8.70
CA TRP A 114 -2.42 1.63 7.44
C TRP A 114 -0.95 2.06 7.52
N SER A 115 -0.08 1.25 6.92
CA SER A 115 1.31 1.59 6.64
C SER A 115 1.73 1.00 5.29
N LEU A 116 2.99 1.20 4.89
CA LEU A 116 3.51 0.72 3.62
C LEU A 116 4.71 -0.20 3.82
N LEU A 117 4.67 -1.39 3.21
CA LEU A 117 5.84 -2.22 2.95
C LEU A 117 6.27 -2.04 1.50
N ALA A 118 7.51 -1.60 1.29
CA ALA A 118 8.13 -1.51 -0.03
C ALA A 118 9.27 -2.53 -0.14
N ILE A 119 9.16 -3.47 -1.08
CA ILE A 119 10.23 -4.42 -1.41
C ILE A 119 10.90 -3.94 -2.71
N VAL A 120 12.17 -3.58 -2.62
CA VAL A 120 12.96 -3.03 -3.72
C VAL A 120 13.84 -4.12 -4.30
N PHE A 121 13.65 -4.37 -5.60
CA PHE A 121 14.45 -5.27 -6.41
C PHE A 121 15.39 -4.42 -7.26
N GLU A 122 16.69 -4.46 -7.01
CA GLU A 122 17.67 -3.70 -7.79
C GLU A 122 18.64 -4.65 -8.47
N LYS A 123 18.60 -4.67 -9.80
CA LYS A 123 19.41 -5.59 -10.60
C LYS A 123 20.90 -5.37 -10.35
N GLY A 124 21.59 -6.44 -9.93
CA GLY A 124 23.02 -6.42 -9.65
C GLY A 124 23.40 -5.89 -8.25
N VAL A 125 22.42 -5.43 -7.46
CA VAL A 125 22.63 -4.98 -6.08
C VAL A 125 21.97 -5.97 -5.10
N GLY A 126 20.70 -6.31 -5.31
CA GLY A 126 19.97 -7.25 -4.46
C GLY A 126 18.54 -6.82 -4.16
N VAL A 127 18.01 -7.31 -3.04
CA VAL A 127 16.66 -7.01 -2.58
C VAL A 127 16.70 -6.34 -1.21
N ALA A 128 15.94 -5.27 -1.04
CA ALA A 128 15.75 -4.57 0.23
C ALA A 128 14.26 -4.50 0.58
N ALA A 129 13.93 -4.49 1.87
CA ALA A 129 12.54 -4.35 2.34
C ALA A 129 12.44 -3.23 3.38
N TRP A 130 11.57 -2.26 3.13
CA TRP A 130 11.39 -1.06 3.94
C TRP A 130 9.95 -0.94 4.42
N HIS A 131 9.78 -0.60 5.69
CA HIS A 131 8.49 -0.34 6.28
C HIS A 131 8.37 1.14 6.63
N PHE A 132 7.44 1.84 5.97
CA PHE A 132 7.13 3.25 6.23
C PHE A 132 5.84 3.34 7.02
N ASP A 133 5.88 4.00 8.17
CA ASP A 133 4.75 4.09 9.09
C ASP A 133 4.60 5.50 9.64
N SER A 134 3.43 6.12 9.43
CA SER A 134 3.09 7.44 9.94
C SER A 134 2.77 7.47 11.42
N MET A 135 2.70 6.31 12.09
CA MET A 135 2.47 6.19 13.53
C MET A 135 3.55 5.32 14.16
N ARG A 136 4.46 5.93 14.92
CA ARG A 136 5.45 5.18 15.70
C ARG A 136 4.76 4.24 16.68
N SER A 137 5.34 3.05 16.82
CA SER A 137 4.89 2.05 17.80
C SER A 137 3.46 1.56 17.61
N SER A 138 2.89 1.71 16.41
CA SER A 138 1.60 1.10 16.00
C SER A 138 1.60 -0.43 16.13
N GLY A 139 2.77 -1.05 16.03
CA GLY A 139 2.95 -2.50 15.93
C GLY A 139 2.80 -3.04 14.50
N ASN A 140 2.47 -2.18 13.52
CA ASN A 140 2.21 -2.60 12.13
C ASN A 140 3.44 -3.16 11.41
N ILE A 141 4.65 -2.86 11.92
CA ILE A 141 5.90 -3.51 11.47
C ILE A 141 5.83 -5.03 11.59
N ASN A 142 5.09 -5.57 12.55
CA ASN A 142 4.92 -7.01 12.70
C ASN A 142 4.03 -7.61 11.61
N ALA A 143 3.00 -6.86 11.15
CA ALA A 143 2.17 -7.27 10.01
C ALA A 143 3.01 -7.25 8.72
N ALA A 144 3.79 -6.19 8.52
CA ALA A 144 4.75 -6.11 7.42
C ALA A 144 5.79 -7.24 7.46
N GLY A 145 6.26 -7.62 8.66
CA GLY A 145 7.13 -8.76 8.88
C GLY A 145 6.48 -10.09 8.50
N ASP A 146 5.26 -10.36 8.96
CA ASP A 146 4.52 -11.58 8.61
C ASP A 146 4.33 -11.71 7.10
N ILE A 147 3.91 -10.62 6.43
CA ILE A 147 3.77 -10.56 4.98
C ILE A 147 5.10 -10.89 4.29
N LEU A 148 6.18 -10.20 4.68
CA LEU A 148 7.50 -10.37 4.07
C LEU A 148 8.04 -11.79 4.27
N ASN A 149 7.88 -12.35 5.47
CA ASN A 149 8.32 -13.71 5.78
C ASN A 149 7.55 -14.72 4.93
N LYS A 150 6.22 -14.59 4.84
CA LYS A 150 5.40 -15.48 4.01
C LYS A 150 5.77 -15.37 2.53
N LEU A 151 5.98 -14.16 2.02
CA LEU A 151 6.46 -13.94 0.65
C LEU A 151 7.83 -14.59 0.41
N SER A 152 8.77 -14.52 1.36
CA SER A 152 10.10 -15.14 1.22
C SER A 152 10.07 -16.68 1.18
N LEU A 153 9.05 -17.31 1.76
CA LEU A 153 8.84 -18.77 1.66
C LEU A 153 8.29 -19.17 0.28
N VAL A 154 7.54 -18.26 -0.35
CA VAL A 154 6.83 -18.49 -1.61
C VAL A 154 7.72 -18.13 -2.80
N PHE A 155 8.45 -17.02 -2.72
CA PHE A 155 9.27 -16.49 -3.81
C PHE A 155 10.76 -16.49 -3.45
N PRO A 156 11.57 -17.38 -4.04
CA PRO A 156 13.01 -17.46 -3.77
C PRO A 156 13.80 -16.20 -4.10
N SER A 157 13.27 -15.32 -4.96
CA SER A 157 13.86 -14.03 -5.30
C SER A 157 13.78 -13.02 -4.15
N ILE A 158 12.87 -13.22 -3.19
CA ILE A 158 12.82 -12.45 -1.94
C ILE A 158 13.68 -13.22 -0.93
N PRO A 159 14.90 -12.76 -0.62
CA PRO A 159 15.77 -13.48 0.29
C PRO A 159 15.09 -13.61 1.65
N VAL A 160 15.14 -14.81 2.22
CA VAL A 160 14.73 -15.02 3.60
C VAL A 160 15.54 -14.07 4.46
N LEU A 161 14.87 -13.20 5.22
CA LEU A 161 15.53 -12.38 6.22
C LEU A 161 16.01 -13.30 7.35
N LEU A 162 17.16 -13.94 7.13
CA LEU A 162 17.80 -14.89 8.05
C LEU A 162 18.44 -14.19 9.25
N GLU A 163 18.47 -12.85 9.29
CA GLU A 163 19.02 -12.12 10.43
C GLU A 163 17.95 -11.83 11.50
N ARG A 164 18.25 -12.33 12.70
CA ARG A 164 17.77 -12.09 14.09
C ARG A 164 16.37 -11.51 14.39
N THR A 165 15.77 -10.67 13.54
CA THR A 165 14.50 -9.98 13.80
C THR A 165 13.34 -10.46 12.92
N LYS A 166 13.59 -11.00 11.71
CA LYS A 166 12.53 -11.36 10.73
C LYS A 166 11.59 -10.20 10.35
N LEU A 167 12.09 -8.96 10.38
CA LEU A 167 11.32 -7.74 10.11
C LEU A 167 11.96 -6.91 8.98
N PRO A 168 11.18 -6.17 8.19
CA PRO A 168 11.71 -5.17 7.26
C PRO A 168 12.46 -4.05 8.01
N VAL A 169 13.30 -3.30 7.29
CA VAL A 169 13.96 -2.11 7.83
C VAL A 169 12.90 -1.04 8.10
N GLN A 170 12.78 -0.60 9.35
CA GLN A 170 11.88 0.50 9.71
C GLN A 170 12.43 1.82 9.16
N ALA A 171 11.75 2.38 8.18
CA ALA A 171 12.10 3.65 7.56
C ALA A 171 11.65 4.84 8.43
N LYS A 172 12.38 5.95 8.33
CA LYS A 172 12.00 7.26 8.89
C LYS A 172 10.92 7.91 8.04
N ALA A 173 9.65 7.62 8.35
CA ALA A 173 8.51 8.26 7.71
C ALA A 173 8.04 9.53 8.47
N PRO A 174 7.45 10.52 7.76
CA PRO A 174 6.73 11.62 8.38
C PRO A 174 5.60 11.12 9.27
N GLN A 175 5.49 11.67 10.48
CA GLN A 175 4.52 11.23 11.46
C GLN A 175 3.21 12.02 11.32
N GLN A 176 2.09 11.32 11.31
CA GLN A 176 0.78 11.96 11.27
C GLN A 176 0.52 12.72 12.58
N THR A 177 -0.25 13.80 12.49
CA THR A 177 -0.64 14.63 13.64
C THR A 177 -2.10 14.43 14.06
N ASN A 178 -2.84 13.58 13.33
CA ASN A 178 -4.23 13.19 13.61
C ASN A 178 -4.37 11.67 13.71
N CYS A 179 -5.60 11.16 13.83
CA CYS A 179 -5.88 9.73 14.00
C CYS A 179 -6.41 9.04 12.74
N ASN A 180 -6.48 9.71 11.59
CA ASN A 180 -7.27 9.24 10.43
C ASN A 180 -6.56 9.32 9.08
N ASP A 181 -5.39 9.97 8.98
CA ASP A 181 -4.67 10.12 7.71
C ASP A 181 -3.59 9.05 7.47
N CYS A 182 -3.54 7.96 8.24
CA CYS A 182 -2.55 6.87 8.03
C CYS A 182 -2.62 6.28 6.61
N GLY A 183 -3.83 6.11 6.06
CA GLY A 183 -4.03 5.70 4.67
C GLY A 183 -3.50 6.73 3.66
N VAL A 184 -3.69 8.02 3.94
CA VAL A 184 -3.19 9.10 3.06
C VAL A 184 -1.67 9.14 3.07
N HIS A 185 -1.04 9.05 4.25
CA HIS A 185 0.41 8.93 4.38
C HIS A 185 0.96 7.71 3.62
N THR A 186 0.27 6.57 3.70
CA THR A 186 0.62 5.34 2.98
C THR A 186 0.64 5.57 1.46
N LEU A 187 -0.42 6.17 0.90
CA LEU A 187 -0.53 6.46 -0.54
C LEU A 187 0.48 7.51 -1.03
N VAL A 188 0.70 8.59 -0.27
CA VAL A 188 1.69 9.62 -0.59
C VAL A 188 3.10 9.03 -0.58
N THR A 189 3.41 8.21 0.41
CA THR A 189 4.70 7.53 0.50
C THR A 189 4.91 6.61 -0.70
N ALA A 190 3.91 5.80 -1.07
CA ALA A 190 3.99 4.92 -2.24
C ALA A 190 4.25 5.71 -3.53
N MET A 191 3.50 6.80 -3.75
CA MET A 191 3.68 7.71 -4.89
C MET A 191 5.09 8.32 -4.92
N LEU A 192 5.61 8.80 -3.80
CA LEU A 192 6.95 9.40 -3.79
C LEU A 192 8.04 8.36 -4.05
N VAL A 193 7.96 7.19 -3.40
CA VAL A 193 8.93 6.09 -3.56
C VAL A 193 8.91 5.49 -4.96
N SER A 194 7.77 5.49 -5.65
CA SER A 194 7.67 5.01 -7.03
C SER A 194 8.37 5.94 -8.03
N THR A 195 8.56 7.23 -7.72
CA THR A 195 9.27 8.18 -8.60
C THR A 195 10.80 8.18 -8.42
N MET A 196 11.31 7.44 -7.43
CA MET A 196 12.73 7.38 -7.09
C MET A 196 13.37 6.10 -7.62
N ASN A 197 14.68 6.09 -7.87
CA ASN A 197 15.41 4.89 -8.30
C ASN A 197 16.39 4.40 -7.22
N GLY A 198 16.76 3.12 -7.33
CA GLY A 198 17.76 2.48 -6.47
C GLY A 198 17.26 2.09 -5.07
N SER A 199 18.15 1.45 -4.31
CA SER A 199 17.91 0.88 -2.98
C SER A 199 18.55 1.69 -1.83
N ASN A 200 18.90 2.95 -2.07
CA ASN A 200 19.40 3.81 -0.99
C ASN A 200 18.24 4.39 -0.17
N LEU A 201 17.92 3.75 0.95
CA LEU A 201 16.83 4.16 1.84
C LEU A 201 16.97 5.60 2.34
N ALA A 202 18.19 6.07 2.65
CA ALA A 202 18.39 7.42 3.21
C ALA A 202 17.94 8.53 2.26
N ILE A 203 18.18 8.35 0.95
CA ILE A 203 17.71 9.30 -0.09
C ILE A 203 16.17 9.33 -0.14
N HIS A 204 15.53 8.16 0.00
CA HIS A 204 14.08 8.07 0.01
C HIS A 204 13.49 8.74 1.26
N GLU A 205 14.05 8.47 2.44
CA GLU A 205 13.64 9.09 3.71
C GLU A 205 13.74 10.62 3.65
N GLU A 206 14.87 11.16 3.18
CA GLU A 206 15.11 12.59 3.05
C GLU A 206 14.07 13.25 2.15
N ARG A 207 13.86 12.70 0.95
CA ARG A 207 12.92 13.29 -0.02
C ARG A 207 11.46 13.26 0.45
N ILE A 208 11.06 12.19 1.13
CA ILE A 208 9.70 12.10 1.70
C ILE A 208 9.51 13.12 2.83
N GLN A 209 10.51 13.29 3.70
CA GLN A 209 10.48 14.29 4.77
C GLN A 209 10.43 15.71 4.21
N GLU A 210 11.25 16.01 3.20
CA GLU A 210 11.26 17.32 2.53
C GLU A 210 9.93 17.64 1.86
N TYR A 211 9.31 16.66 1.19
CA TYR A 211 8.00 16.83 0.57
C TYR A 211 6.95 17.20 1.61
N VAL A 212 6.80 16.42 2.69
CA VAL A 212 5.78 16.71 3.72
C VAL A 212 6.06 18.03 4.43
N LYS A 213 7.33 18.35 4.71
CA LYS A 213 7.71 19.63 5.32
C LYS A 213 7.35 20.83 4.45
N SER A 214 7.50 20.69 3.13
CA SER A 214 7.23 21.77 2.16
C SER A 214 5.74 21.87 1.79
N ASN A 215 4.96 20.82 2.03
CA ASN A 215 3.55 20.72 1.67
C ASN A 215 2.71 20.38 2.92
N PRO A 216 2.48 21.32 3.86
CA PRO A 216 1.76 21.04 5.10
C PRO A 216 0.30 20.60 4.90
N SER A 217 -0.29 20.92 3.74
CA SER A 217 -1.65 20.54 3.36
C SER A 217 -1.72 19.26 2.53
N PHE A 218 -0.61 18.51 2.40
CA PHE A 218 -0.53 17.37 1.47
C PHE A 218 -1.61 16.30 1.72
N CYS A 219 -2.06 16.08 2.96
CA CYS A 219 -3.14 15.14 3.24
C CYS A 219 -4.45 15.57 2.56
N LYS A 220 -4.80 16.85 2.71
CA LYS A 220 -6.01 17.44 2.11
C LYS A 220 -5.91 17.46 0.58
N GLU A 221 -4.74 17.82 0.06
CA GLU A 221 -4.48 17.83 -1.38
C GLU A 221 -4.56 16.42 -1.97
N MET A 222 -3.95 15.43 -1.31
CA MET A 222 -4.01 14.03 -1.76
C MET A 222 -5.45 13.49 -1.72
N ARG A 223 -6.23 13.78 -0.67
CA ARG A 223 -7.66 13.44 -0.63
C ARG A 223 -8.41 14.06 -1.81
N ALA A 224 -8.18 15.34 -2.10
CA ALA A 224 -8.79 16.01 -3.26
C ALA A 224 -8.37 15.37 -4.59
N THR A 225 -7.09 14.98 -4.74
CA THR A 225 -6.57 14.27 -5.90
C THR A 225 -7.27 12.92 -6.10
N ILE A 226 -7.37 12.10 -5.05
CA ILE A 226 -8.05 10.79 -5.12
C ILE A 226 -9.51 10.97 -5.53
N ALA A 227 -10.22 11.94 -4.94
CA ALA A 227 -11.61 12.21 -5.28
C ALA A 227 -11.77 12.69 -6.74
N SER A 228 -10.85 13.53 -7.21
CA SER A 228 -10.84 14.00 -8.60
C SER A 228 -10.60 12.85 -9.57
N GLU A 229 -9.64 11.97 -9.29
CA GLU A 229 -9.37 10.77 -10.09
C GLU A 229 -10.60 9.85 -10.12
N MET A 230 -11.25 9.59 -8.99
CA MET A 230 -12.49 8.79 -8.95
C MET A 230 -13.56 9.38 -9.87
N ILE A 231 -13.81 10.69 -9.80
CA ILE A 231 -14.84 11.37 -10.61
C ILE A 231 -14.45 11.38 -12.09
N GLN A 232 -13.18 11.63 -12.40
CA GLN A 232 -12.67 11.66 -13.78
C GLN A 232 -12.78 10.29 -14.43
N GLN A 233 -12.30 9.23 -13.76
CA GLN A 233 -12.38 7.86 -14.29
C GLN A 233 -13.83 7.37 -14.43
N ALA A 234 -14.74 7.81 -13.56
CA ALA A 234 -16.17 7.52 -13.70
C ALA A 234 -16.79 8.19 -14.94
N SER A 235 -16.30 9.38 -15.31
CA SER A 235 -16.81 10.16 -16.44
C SER A 235 -16.29 9.68 -17.80
N LEU A 236 -15.25 8.86 -17.82
CA LEU A 236 -14.70 8.24 -19.03
C LEU A 236 -15.42 6.95 -19.45
N LYS A 237 -16.38 6.48 -18.65
CA LYS A 237 -17.26 5.36 -18.96
C LYS A 237 -18.46 5.80 -19.79
#